data_AF-A0A8H4TPR0-F1
#
_entry.id   AF-A0A8H4TPR0-F1
#
_cell.length_a   1.000
_cell.length_b   1.000
_cell.length_c   1.000
_cell.angle_alpha   90.00
_cell.angle_beta   90.00
_cell.angle_gamma   90.00
#
_symmetry.space_group_name_H-M   'P 1'
#
loop_
_entity.id
_entity.type
_entity.pdbx_description
1 polymer ?
#
loop_
_entity_poly.entity_id
_entity_poly.type
_entity_poly.pdbx_seq_one_letter_code
_entity_poly.pdbx_strand_id
1 'polypeptide(L)'
;MPLPRNSISIDSVEQEEAIRAFWMTEMLDGVLTVGLPDQYTHGDPPLSVRLPCMESLWSCGAVRQSQPASPRPHYSSGFSLCIMLAVEELGVVRTFLKKPFELSRLEQRLDWQSEAQRIDERLTNWREEFVANVFQLINYEKEHVPKGEMEPFFTLTNCLLNMYSLLPRPIRIDFAS
;
A
#
# COMPACT_ATOMS: atom_id res chain seq x y z
N MET A 1 28.00 25.14 -28.78
CA MET A 1 27.69 24.72 -27.41
C MET A 1 26.68 23.59 -27.46
N PRO A 2 27.00 22.36 -27.06
CA PRO A 2 25.99 21.34 -26.84
C PRO A 2 25.43 21.43 -25.41
N LEU A 3 24.12 21.29 -25.26
CA LEU A 3 23.40 21.23 -23.98
C LEU A 3 23.90 20.06 -23.12
N PRO A 4 23.89 20.18 -21.78
CA PRO A 4 24.24 19.05 -20.92
C PRO A 4 23.17 17.97 -21.04
N ARG A 5 23.52 16.81 -21.59
CA ARG A 5 22.73 15.59 -21.40
C ARG A 5 22.84 15.22 -19.93
N ASN A 6 21.77 15.41 -19.18
CA ASN A 6 21.58 14.77 -17.88
C ASN A 6 21.47 13.26 -18.13
N SER A 7 22.60 12.57 -18.20
CA SER A 7 22.62 11.11 -18.20
C SER A 7 22.41 10.63 -16.77
N ILE A 8 21.27 9.99 -16.50
CA ILE A 8 21.11 9.19 -15.29
C ILE A 8 22.24 8.14 -15.29
N SER A 9 22.97 8.00 -14.18
CA SER A 9 23.98 6.95 -14.04
C SER A 9 23.29 5.58 -14.10
N ILE A 10 23.86 4.61 -14.83
CA ILE A 10 23.36 3.23 -14.91
C ILE A 10 23.17 2.65 -13.50
N ASP A 11 24.10 2.94 -12.58
CA ASP A 11 24.04 2.51 -11.17
C ASP A 11 22.79 3.03 -10.44
N SER A 12 22.28 4.22 -10.80
CA SER A 12 21.05 4.77 -10.21
C SER A 12 19.80 4.09 -10.75
N VAL A 13 19.86 3.59 -11.99
CA VAL A 13 18.77 2.84 -12.62
C VAL A 13 18.66 1.47 -12.01
N GLU A 14 19.75 0.73 -11.96
CA GLU A 14 19.80 -0.61 -11.37
C GLU A 14 19.37 -0.58 -9.89
N GLN A 15 19.77 0.45 -9.15
CA GLN A 15 19.37 0.61 -7.75
C GLN A 15 17.86 0.84 -7.58
N GLU A 16 17.23 1.67 -8.42
CA GLU A 16 15.80 1.93 -8.36
C GLU A 16 15.00 0.72 -8.84
N GLU A 17 15.45 0.03 -9.89
CA GLU A 17 14.86 -1.22 -10.36
C GLU A 17 14.91 -2.30 -9.27
N ALA A 18 16.02 -2.42 -8.54
CA ALA A 18 16.14 -3.33 -7.41
C ALA A 18 15.18 -2.97 -6.27
N ILE A 19 15.03 -1.69 -5.93
CA ILE A 19 14.08 -1.22 -4.92
C ILE A 19 12.64 -1.55 -5.33
N ARG A 20 12.27 -1.30 -6.58
CA ARG A 20 10.93 -1.60 -7.11
C ARG A 20 10.65 -3.10 -7.14
N ALA A 21 11.62 -3.92 -7.54
CA ALA A 21 11.51 -5.37 -7.56
C ALA A 21 11.36 -5.95 -6.14
N PHE A 22 12.13 -5.42 -5.18
CA PHE A 22 11.99 -5.78 -3.77
C PHE A 22 10.56 -5.49 -3.29
N TRP A 23 10.08 -4.25 -3.45
CA TRP A 23 8.75 -3.88 -2.96
C TRP A 23 7.60 -4.58 -3.68
N MET A 24 7.75 -4.91 -4.97
CA MET A 24 6.80 -5.77 -5.68
C MET A 24 6.72 -7.16 -5.05
N THR A 25 7.88 -7.73 -4.67
CA THR A 25 7.94 -9.04 -4.02
C THR A 25 7.26 -9.00 -2.65
N GLU A 26 7.56 -7.98 -1.84
CA GLU A 26 6.93 -7.77 -0.54
C GLU A 26 5.43 -7.50 -0.65
N MET A 27 4.99 -6.73 -1.65
CA MET A 27 3.57 -6.50 -1.93
C MET A 27 2.86 -7.81 -2.28
N LEU A 28 3.48 -8.65 -3.11
CA LEU A 28 2.91 -9.94 -3.51
C LEU A 28 2.83 -10.92 -2.33
N ASP A 29 3.88 -11.04 -1.50
CA ASP A 29 3.82 -11.80 -0.25
C ASP A 29 2.73 -11.23 0.68
N GLY A 30 2.74 -9.90 0.83
CA GLY A 30 1.73 -9.01 1.39
C GLY A 30 0.31 -9.53 1.22
N VAL A 31 -0.11 -9.54 -0.04
CA VAL A 31 -1.44 -9.88 -0.52
C VAL A 31 -1.71 -11.38 -0.46
N LEU A 32 -0.78 -12.22 -0.92
CA LEU A 32 -1.02 -13.66 -1.10
C LEU A 32 -1.09 -14.44 0.21
N THR A 33 -0.46 -13.95 1.27
CA THR A 33 -0.41 -14.66 2.55
C THR A 33 -1.49 -14.22 3.54
N VAL A 34 -2.34 -13.24 3.19
CA VAL A 34 -3.51 -12.89 4.02
C VAL A 34 -4.44 -14.10 4.11
N GLY A 35 -4.61 -14.62 5.33
CA GLY A 35 -5.44 -15.79 5.60
C GLY A 35 -4.74 -17.15 5.39
N LEU A 36 -3.45 -17.17 5.02
CA LEU A 36 -2.67 -18.41 4.97
C LEU A 36 -2.05 -18.75 6.35
N PRO A 37 -1.86 -20.06 6.65
CA PRO A 37 -1.14 -20.50 7.84
C PRO A 37 0.35 -20.12 7.81
N ASP A 38 0.96 -20.09 9.00
CA ASP A 38 2.29 -19.51 9.31
C ASP A 38 3.50 -20.03 8.50
N GLN A 39 3.39 -21.17 7.80
CA GLN A 39 4.52 -21.80 7.11
C GLN A 39 5.02 -21.05 5.86
N TYR A 40 4.33 -19.98 5.43
CA TYR A 40 4.59 -19.31 4.15
C TYR A 40 4.94 -17.82 4.24
N THR A 41 4.92 -17.22 5.44
CA THR A 41 5.21 -15.78 5.57
C THR A 41 6.70 -15.54 5.72
N HIS A 42 7.28 -14.80 4.77
CA HIS A 42 8.61 -14.23 4.95
C HIS A 42 8.54 -13.13 6.03
N GLY A 43 9.62 -12.95 6.80
CA GLY A 43 9.66 -12.01 7.92
C GLY A 43 9.46 -10.56 7.48
N ASP A 44 9.14 -9.68 8.42
CA ASP A 44 8.88 -8.26 8.14
C ASP A 44 10.04 -7.62 7.35
N PRO A 45 9.75 -6.81 6.31
CA PRO A 45 10.79 -6.18 5.52
C PRO A 45 11.64 -5.26 6.40
N PRO A 46 12.96 -5.17 6.16
CA PRO A 46 13.82 -4.29 6.94
C PRO A 46 13.37 -2.83 6.78
N LEU A 47 13.13 -2.17 7.92
CA LEU A 47 12.68 -0.77 8.05
C LEU A 47 13.57 0.28 7.34
N SER A 48 14.72 -0.14 6.79
CA SER A 48 15.71 0.72 6.13
C SER A 48 15.51 0.88 4.62
N VAL A 49 14.60 0.12 3.98
CA VAL A 49 14.43 0.19 2.52
C VAL A 49 13.61 1.44 2.17
N ARG A 50 14.15 2.29 1.29
CA ARG A 50 13.46 3.49 0.82
C ARG A 50 12.27 3.09 -0.07
N LEU A 51 11.17 3.81 0.06
CA LEU A 51 10.07 3.70 -0.90
C LEU A 51 10.53 4.12 -2.31
N PRO A 52 9.96 3.51 -3.36
CA PRO A 52 10.28 3.84 -4.75
C PRO A 52 10.06 5.32 -5.08
N CYS A 53 10.85 5.83 -6.02
CA CYS A 53 10.70 7.20 -6.51
C CYS A 53 9.38 7.40 -7.29
N MET A 54 8.90 8.66 -7.38
CA MET A 54 7.71 8.98 -8.17
C MET A 54 7.92 8.60 -9.64
N GLU A 55 6.90 8.07 -10.31
CA GLU A 55 7.01 7.66 -11.72
C GLU A 55 7.41 8.84 -12.62
N SER A 56 6.82 10.03 -12.42
CA SER A 56 7.15 11.22 -13.20
C SER A 56 8.62 11.67 -13.09
N LEU A 57 9.28 11.42 -11.95
CA LEU A 57 10.71 11.69 -11.74
C LEU A 57 11.61 10.61 -12.35
N TRP A 58 11.05 9.41 -12.58
CA TRP A 58 11.73 8.30 -13.25
C TRP A 58 11.59 8.38 -14.78
N SER A 59 10.40 8.74 -15.28
CA SER A 59 10.10 8.88 -16.70
C SER A 59 10.72 10.13 -17.32
N CYS A 60 10.84 11.24 -16.55
CA CYS A 60 11.67 12.35 -16.95
C CYS A 60 13.10 12.06 -16.48
N GLY A 61 14.06 11.96 -17.39
CA GLY A 61 15.48 11.68 -17.12
C GLY A 61 16.23 12.64 -16.17
N ALA A 62 15.52 13.42 -15.36
CA ALA A 62 16.03 14.28 -14.32
C ALA A 62 15.86 13.61 -12.94
N VAL A 63 16.71 12.64 -12.63
CA VAL A 63 17.01 12.31 -11.23
C VAL A 63 17.72 13.51 -10.64
N ARG A 64 16.94 14.49 -10.18
CA ARG A 64 17.46 15.63 -9.44
C ARG A 64 17.18 15.38 -7.97
N GLN A 65 18.29 15.13 -7.26
CA GLN A 65 18.39 15.36 -5.83
C GLN A 65 17.78 16.74 -5.52
N SER A 66 16.91 16.78 -4.51
CA SER A 66 16.34 17.99 -3.89
C SER A 66 15.59 18.96 -4.83
N GLN A 67 14.28 18.80 -4.94
CA GLN A 67 13.37 19.95 -5.13
C GLN A 67 12.77 20.35 -3.77
N PRO A 68 12.61 21.65 -3.50
CA PRO A 68 12.12 22.13 -2.22
C PRO A 68 10.64 21.76 -2.04
N ALA A 69 10.23 21.69 -0.78
CA ALA A 69 8.90 21.34 -0.31
C ALA A 69 7.78 22.15 -0.98
N SER A 70 7.30 21.70 -2.14
CA SER A 70 5.88 21.84 -2.46
C SER A 70 5.09 21.00 -1.44
N PRO A 71 3.77 21.21 -1.24
CA PRO A 71 2.96 20.29 -0.45
C PRO A 71 2.88 18.98 -1.24
N ARG A 72 3.93 18.17 -1.13
CA ARG A 72 4.01 16.87 -1.75
C ARG A 72 2.82 16.07 -1.24
N PRO A 73 2.12 15.33 -2.10
CA PRO A 73 1.23 14.29 -1.61
C PRO A 73 2.01 13.43 -0.61
N HIS A 74 1.35 12.98 0.46
CA HIS A 74 1.97 12.15 1.49
C HIS A 74 2.65 10.89 0.89
N TYR A 75 2.27 10.55 -0.34
CA TYR A 75 2.77 9.41 -1.11
C TYR A 75 3.36 9.81 -2.46
N SER A 76 4.42 9.12 -2.87
CA SER A 76 5.17 9.41 -4.09
C SER A 76 4.52 8.87 -5.38
N SER A 77 3.63 7.87 -5.31
CA SER A 77 2.96 7.33 -6.50
C SER A 77 1.83 6.37 -6.14
N GLY A 78 1.01 5.98 -7.12
CA GLY A 78 0.07 4.87 -6.99
C GLY A 78 0.76 3.55 -6.63
N PHE A 79 1.98 3.33 -7.13
CA PHE A 79 2.79 2.16 -6.75
C PHE A 79 3.10 2.16 -5.25
N SER A 80 3.54 3.29 -4.70
CA SER A 80 3.81 3.43 -3.27
C SER A 80 2.56 3.23 -2.42
N LEU A 81 1.42 3.80 -2.84
CA LEU A 81 0.10 3.56 -2.23
C LEU A 81 -0.25 2.07 -2.15
N CYS A 82 -0.05 1.35 -3.26
CA CYS A 82 -0.32 -0.09 -3.32
C CYS A 82 0.61 -0.88 -2.38
N ILE A 83 1.89 -0.50 -2.29
CA ILE A 83 2.85 -1.12 -1.37
C ILE A 83 2.43 -0.92 0.08
N MET A 84 2.08 0.31 0.49
CA MET A 84 1.70 0.58 1.89
C MET A 84 0.42 -0.18 2.29
N LEU A 85 -0.57 -0.27 1.40
CA LEU A 85 -1.72 -1.14 1.64
C LEU A 85 -1.27 -2.58 1.87
N ALA A 86 -0.49 -3.13 0.95
CA ALA A 86 -0.14 -4.54 0.94
C ALA A 86 0.78 -4.97 2.09
N VAL A 87 1.70 -4.10 2.50
CA VAL A 87 2.71 -4.42 3.52
C VAL A 87 2.24 -3.97 4.90
N GLU A 88 1.74 -2.74 5.04
CA GLU A 88 1.41 -2.17 6.36
C GLU A 88 -0.01 -2.55 6.78
N GLU A 89 -1.01 -2.18 5.98
CA GLU A 89 -2.41 -2.35 6.35
C GLU A 89 -2.83 -3.82 6.35
N LEU A 90 -2.48 -4.57 5.29
CA LEU A 90 -2.73 -6.01 5.25
C LEU A 90 -1.84 -6.80 6.21
N GLY A 91 -0.68 -6.25 6.62
CA GLY A 91 0.14 -6.83 7.69
C GLY A 91 -0.60 -6.89 9.04
N VAL A 92 -1.39 -5.85 9.36
CA VAL A 92 -2.25 -5.83 10.56
C VAL A 92 -3.35 -6.88 10.45
N VAL A 93 -4.02 -6.98 9.29
CA VAL A 93 -5.05 -7.99 9.03
C VAL A 93 -4.48 -9.39 9.15
N ARG A 94 -3.31 -9.65 8.56
CA ARG A 94 -2.60 -10.92 8.64
C ARG A 94 -2.30 -11.29 10.09
N THR A 95 -1.74 -10.35 10.85
CA THR A 95 -1.40 -10.56 12.27
C THR A 95 -2.64 -10.90 13.10
N PHE A 96 -3.76 -10.23 12.83
CA PHE A 96 -5.04 -10.53 13.47
C PHE A 96 -5.57 -11.92 13.13
N LEU A 97 -5.57 -12.30 11.84
CA LEU A 97 -6.04 -13.61 11.37
C LEU A 97 -5.14 -14.77 11.86
N LYS A 98 -3.88 -14.49 12.18
CA LYS A 98 -2.96 -15.47 12.77
C LYS A 98 -3.26 -15.80 14.24
N LYS A 99 -4.03 -14.98 14.96
CA LYS A 99 -4.28 -15.20 16.39
C LYS A 99 -5.15 -16.44 16.60
N PRO A 100 -4.75 -17.40 17.45
CA PRO A 100 -5.63 -18.49 17.84
C PRO A 100 -6.78 -17.93 18.67
N PHE A 101 -8.03 -18.28 18.34
CA PHE A 101 -9.19 -17.83 19.10
C PHE A 101 -10.18 -18.98 19.32
N GLU A 102 -10.74 -19.08 20.53
CA GLU A 102 -11.75 -20.08 20.88
C GLU A 102 -13.16 -19.46 20.82
N LEU A 103 -13.97 -19.87 19.83
CA LEU A 103 -15.38 -19.46 19.70
C LEU A 103 -16.27 -19.87 20.88
N SER A 104 -15.79 -20.78 21.73
CA SER A 104 -16.56 -21.33 22.85
C SER A 104 -16.71 -20.36 24.02
N ARG A 105 -15.83 -19.35 24.13
CA ARG A 105 -15.85 -18.38 25.25
C ARG A 105 -16.46 -17.05 24.80
N LEU A 106 -17.43 -16.54 25.55
CA LEU A 106 -18.10 -15.27 25.20
C LEU A 106 -17.14 -14.08 25.26
N GLU A 107 -16.29 -13.99 26.29
CA GLU A 107 -15.33 -12.90 26.45
C GLU A 107 -14.35 -12.83 25.27
N GLN A 108 -13.73 -13.96 24.90
CA GLN A 108 -12.82 -13.99 23.75
C GLN A 108 -13.50 -13.65 22.42
N ARG A 109 -14.79 -14.00 22.26
CA ARG A 109 -15.56 -13.60 21.07
C ARG A 109 -15.78 -12.09 21.01
N LEU A 110 -16.11 -11.46 22.14
CA LEU A 110 -16.32 -10.01 22.22
C LEU A 110 -15.00 -9.25 21.96
N ASP A 111 -13.90 -9.71 22.54
CA ASP A 111 -12.58 -9.12 22.32
C ASP A 111 -12.17 -9.23 20.85
N TRP A 112 -12.31 -10.42 20.25
CA TRP A 112 -12.01 -10.65 18.84
C TRP A 112 -12.90 -9.81 17.92
N GLN A 113 -14.19 -9.68 18.24
CA GLN A 113 -15.12 -8.82 17.49
C GLN A 113 -14.74 -7.34 17.59
N SER A 114 -14.36 -6.87 18.78
CA SER A 114 -13.93 -5.48 18.97
C SER A 114 -12.65 -5.17 18.19
N GLU A 115 -11.70 -6.10 18.16
CA GLU A 115 -10.47 -5.94 17.40
C GLU A 115 -10.73 -5.98 15.89
N ALA A 116 -11.58 -6.90 15.41
CA ALA A 116 -12.02 -6.93 14.02
C ALA A 116 -12.68 -5.60 13.60
N GLN A 117 -13.55 -5.04 14.45
CA GLN A 117 -14.18 -3.75 14.20
C GLN A 117 -13.14 -2.62 14.10
N ARG A 118 -12.15 -2.60 15.00
CA ARG A 118 -11.08 -1.58 14.94
C ARG A 118 -10.26 -1.67 13.64
N ILE A 119 -10.04 -2.88 13.14
CA ILE A 119 -9.34 -3.10 11.86
C ILE A 119 -10.21 -2.64 10.69
N ASP A 120 -11.51 -2.91 10.70
CA ASP A 120 -12.46 -2.44 9.68
C ASP A 120 -12.55 -0.90 9.64
N GLU A 121 -12.61 -0.26 10.81
CA GLU A 121 -12.56 1.20 10.94
C GLU A 121 -11.24 1.78 10.38
N ARG A 122 -10.11 1.13 10.70
CA ARG A 122 -8.80 1.52 10.16
C ARG A 122 -8.75 1.43 8.63
N LEU A 123 -9.20 0.32 8.05
CA LEU A 123 -9.23 0.14 6.59
C LEU A 123 -10.21 1.10 5.90
N THR A 124 -11.32 1.44 6.57
CA THR A 124 -12.28 2.43 6.08
C THR A 124 -11.65 3.82 6.05
N ASN A 125 -10.99 4.24 7.12
CA ASN A 125 -10.27 5.52 7.17
C ASN A 125 -9.15 5.56 6.11
N TRP A 126 -8.39 4.48 5.97
CA TRP A 126 -7.34 4.38 4.96
C TRP A 126 -7.90 4.50 3.54
N ARG A 127 -9.09 3.95 3.27
CA ARG A 127 -9.78 4.11 1.97
C ARG A 127 -10.12 5.57 1.69
N GLU A 128 -10.59 6.32 2.68
CA GLU A 128 -10.88 7.75 2.54
C GLU A 128 -9.60 8.54 2.24
N GLU A 129 -8.52 8.25 2.98
CA GLU A 129 -7.20 8.84 2.73
C GLU A 129 -6.68 8.47 1.33
N PHE A 130 -6.83 7.23 0.90
CA PHE A 130 -6.46 6.78 -0.45
C PHE A 130 -7.18 7.60 -1.52
N VAL A 131 -8.50 7.79 -1.41
CA VAL A 131 -9.26 8.60 -2.37
C VAL A 131 -8.76 10.04 -2.41
N ALA A 132 -8.49 10.64 -1.25
CA ALA A 132 -7.94 11.99 -1.16
C ALA A 132 -6.55 12.09 -1.80
N ASN A 133 -5.68 11.12 -1.56
CA ASN A 133 -4.33 11.08 -2.12
C ASN A 133 -4.33 10.83 -3.63
N VAL A 134 -5.19 9.94 -4.13
CA VAL A 134 -5.37 9.72 -5.58
C VAL A 134 -5.83 11.00 -6.25
N PHE A 135 -6.79 11.73 -5.65
CA PHE A 135 -7.23 13.01 -6.20
C PHE A 135 -6.11 14.05 -6.25
N GLN A 136 -5.30 14.14 -5.19
CA GLN A 136 -4.12 15.02 -5.17
C GLN A 136 -3.08 14.64 -6.21
N LEU A 137 -2.77 13.34 -6.34
CA LEU A 137 -1.81 12.82 -7.31
C LEU A 137 -2.27 13.08 -8.75
N ILE A 138 -3.52 12.78 -9.08
CA ILE A 138 -4.09 13.07 -10.41
C ILE A 138 -4.01 14.56 -10.73
N ASN A 139 -4.34 15.44 -9.77
CA ASN A 139 -4.26 16.87 -9.99
C ASN A 139 -2.83 17.35 -10.19
N TYR A 140 -1.88 16.83 -9.40
CA TYR A 140 -0.45 17.14 -9.53
C TYR A 140 0.13 16.65 -10.86
N GLU A 141 -0.23 15.44 -11.30
CA GLU A 141 0.24 14.86 -12.57
C GLU A 141 -0.40 15.54 -13.78
N LYS A 142 -1.66 15.97 -13.70
CA LYS A 142 -2.34 16.70 -14.79
C LYS A 142 -1.61 18.01 -15.17
N GLU A 143 -0.92 18.63 -14.22
CA GLU A 143 -0.06 19.80 -14.48
C GLU A 143 1.20 19.46 -15.27
N HIS A 144 1.63 18.19 -15.28
CA HIS A 144 2.92 17.74 -15.82
C HIS A 144 2.81 16.76 -17.01
N VAL A 145 1.72 15.98 -17.12
CA VAL A 145 1.50 14.97 -18.18
C VAL A 145 0.00 14.86 -18.52
N PRO A 146 -0.43 15.13 -19.77
CA PRO A 146 -1.82 14.97 -20.18
C PRO A 146 -2.07 13.52 -20.61
N LYS A 147 -2.22 12.59 -19.68
CA LYS A 147 -2.71 11.24 -20.00
C LYS A 147 -3.90 10.89 -19.12
N GLY A 148 -5.03 10.61 -19.76
CA GLY A 148 -6.31 10.27 -19.14
C GLY A 148 -6.50 8.79 -18.85
N GLU A 149 -5.42 8.01 -18.74
CA GLU A 149 -5.49 6.61 -18.36
C GLU A 149 -5.35 6.52 -16.84
N MET A 150 -6.29 5.83 -16.18
CA MET A 150 -6.21 5.58 -14.74
C MET A 150 -4.99 4.70 -14.46
N GLU A 151 -4.14 5.15 -13.55
CA GLU A 151 -2.91 4.47 -13.17
C GLU A 151 -3.23 3.04 -12.65
N PRO A 152 -2.57 1.98 -13.17
CA PRO A 152 -2.86 0.59 -12.82
C PRO A 152 -2.80 0.28 -11.32
N PHE A 153 -1.86 0.88 -10.58
CA PHE A 153 -1.74 0.64 -9.14
C PHE A 153 -2.89 1.28 -8.35
N PHE A 154 -3.50 2.39 -8.80
CA PHE A 154 -4.76 2.87 -8.21
C PHE A 154 -5.88 1.84 -8.35
N THR A 155 -6.00 1.24 -9.53
CA THR A 155 -7.02 0.21 -9.79
C THR A 155 -6.75 -1.02 -8.92
N LEU A 156 -5.50 -1.49 -8.87
CA LEU A 156 -5.10 -2.62 -8.05
C LEU A 156 -5.37 -2.38 -6.57
N THR A 157 -4.99 -1.21 -6.05
CA THR A 157 -5.21 -0.82 -4.64
C THR A 157 -6.69 -0.87 -4.28
N ASN A 158 -7.56 -0.33 -5.15
CA ASN A 158 -9.01 -0.38 -4.92
C ASN A 158 -9.55 -1.82 -4.97
N CYS A 159 -9.06 -2.66 -5.87
CA CYS A 159 -9.42 -4.08 -5.92
C CYS A 159 -9.02 -4.81 -4.63
N LEU A 160 -7.78 -4.60 -4.14
CA LEU A 160 -7.30 -5.19 -2.89
C LEU A 160 -8.16 -4.72 -1.71
N LEU A 161 -8.40 -3.42 -1.58
CA LEU A 161 -9.30 -2.89 -0.55
C LEU A 161 -10.68 -3.55 -0.58
N ASN A 162 -11.28 -3.70 -1.77
CA ASN A 162 -12.58 -4.35 -1.89
C ASN A 162 -12.55 -5.83 -1.51
N MET A 163 -11.47 -6.56 -1.81
CA MET A 163 -11.32 -7.95 -1.39
C MET A 163 -11.25 -8.07 0.14
N TYR A 164 -10.46 -7.21 0.80
CA TYR A 164 -10.23 -7.33 2.24
C TYR A 164 -11.29 -6.62 3.10
N SER A 165 -12.01 -5.63 2.57
CA SER A 165 -13.24 -5.10 3.19
C SER A 165 -14.42 -6.09 3.15
N LEU A 166 -14.29 -7.19 2.39
CA LEU A 166 -15.28 -8.28 2.29
C LEU A 166 -14.87 -9.54 3.07
N LEU A 167 -13.68 -9.57 3.70
CA LEU A 167 -13.37 -10.58 4.70
C LEU A 167 -14.49 -10.59 5.73
N PRO A 168 -14.97 -11.77 6.14
CA PRO A 168 -16.30 -11.95 6.71
C PRO A 168 -16.48 -10.94 7.83
N ARG A 169 -17.28 -9.89 7.54
CA ARG A 169 -17.87 -9.05 8.55
C ARG A 169 -18.35 -10.02 9.60
N PRO A 170 -17.79 -10.02 10.82
CA PRO A 170 -18.28 -10.91 11.84
C PRO A 170 -19.77 -10.69 11.84
N ILE A 171 -20.44 -11.78 11.49
CA ILE A 171 -21.85 -12.06 11.68
C ILE A 171 -22.33 -11.03 12.68
N ARG A 172 -23.18 -10.09 12.26
CA ARG A 172 -24.10 -9.45 13.19
C ARG A 172 -24.81 -10.63 13.84
N ILE A 173 -24.24 -11.14 14.92
CA ILE A 173 -24.96 -11.96 15.86
C ILE A 173 -25.85 -10.92 16.48
N ASP A 174 -27.01 -10.74 15.85
CA ASP A 174 -28.16 -10.20 16.53
C ASP A 174 -28.33 -11.10 17.75
N PHE A 175 -27.77 -10.68 18.88
CA PHE A 175 -28.11 -11.22 20.18
C PHE A 175 -29.53 -10.74 20.48
N ALA A 176 -30.50 -11.28 19.74
CA ALA A 176 -31.88 -11.27 20.14
C ALA A 176 -31.97 -12.15 21.39
N SER A 177 -32.25 -11.48 22.51
CA SER A 177 -32.59 -12.09 23.80
C SER A 177 -33.86 -12.93 23.71
#